data_AF-A0A966SDX4-F1
#
_entry.id   AF-A0A966SDX4-F1
#
_cell.length_a   1.000
_cell.length_b   1.000
_cell.length_c   1.000
_cell.angle_alpha   90.00
_cell.angle_beta   90.00
_cell.angle_gamma   90.00
#
_symmetry.space_group_name_H-M   'P 1'
#
loop_
_entity.id
_entity.type
_entity.pdbx_description
1 polymer ?
#
loop_
_entity_poly.entity_id
_entity_poly.type
_entity_poly.pdbx_seq_one_letter_code
_entity_poly.pdbx_strand_id
1 'polypeptide(L)'
;MKPARLLTAVSLGAALAWLTGCQTFEHPMLTKKLWTDADLSEFNEPASPPQVKAFQASPAARFLITYDEYRERNGSTRRRAFYLPDNAAALASRRKPSFTNPTPSSGAVALPVVGGSDPPPSARLYLRLSPDQKSISLVRDGEAQGPYHLPTYDDGTGTPVRVIITPFALVGDAVVFGSMLGVCWLWVLAHTPYGWP
;
A
#
# COMPACT_ATOMS: atom_id res chain seq x y z
N MET A 1 -14.06 -58.05 7.54
CA MET A 1 -14.18 -56.74 8.25
C MET A 1 -14.93 -55.79 7.32
N LYS A 2 -16.04 -55.21 7.77
CA LYS A 2 -17.08 -54.61 6.90
C LYS A 2 -16.70 -53.19 6.43
N PRO A 3 -16.70 -52.88 5.11
CA PRO A 3 -16.33 -51.57 4.55
C PRO A 3 -17.33 -50.44 4.89
N ALA A 4 -18.49 -50.78 5.46
CA ALA A 4 -19.57 -49.84 5.76
C ALA A 4 -19.18 -48.74 6.78
N ARG A 5 -18.21 -48.99 7.67
CA ARG A 5 -17.82 -48.02 8.72
C ARG A 5 -16.93 -46.89 8.20
N LEU A 6 -16.14 -47.14 7.15
CA LEU A 6 -15.25 -46.14 6.55
C LEU A 6 -16.05 -45.11 5.74
N LEU A 7 -17.06 -45.57 5.00
CA LEU A 7 -17.95 -44.73 4.21
C LEU A 7 -18.80 -43.80 5.09
N THR A 8 -19.29 -44.28 6.23
CA THR A 8 -20.03 -43.45 7.21
C THR A 8 -19.18 -42.36 7.86
N ALA A 9 -17.87 -42.59 8.06
CA ALA A 9 -16.97 -41.60 8.64
C ALA A 9 -16.63 -40.47 7.64
N VAL A 10 -16.47 -40.82 6.36
CA VAL A 10 -16.26 -39.84 5.28
C VAL A 10 -17.51 -39.00 5.05
N SER A 11 -18.71 -39.59 5.10
CA SER A 11 -19.96 -38.85 4.98
C SER A 11 -20.22 -37.88 6.14
N LEU A 12 -19.78 -38.22 7.36
CA LEU A 12 -19.93 -37.31 8.51
C LEU A 12 -18.99 -36.09 8.38
N GLY A 13 -17.76 -36.29 7.90
CA GLY A 13 -16.81 -35.20 7.65
C GLY A 13 -17.25 -34.26 6.53
N ALA A 14 -17.82 -34.80 5.44
CA ALA A 14 -18.38 -33.99 4.36
C ALA A 14 -19.64 -33.22 4.77
N ALA A 15 -20.52 -33.82 5.59
CA ALA A 15 -21.71 -33.16 6.12
C ALA A 15 -21.37 -32.07 7.15
N LEU A 16 -20.33 -32.26 7.97
CA LEU A 16 -19.82 -31.23 8.89
C LEU A 16 -19.28 -30.00 8.15
N ALA A 17 -18.60 -30.18 7.01
CA ALA A 17 -18.16 -29.08 6.16
C ALA A 17 -19.31 -28.32 5.47
N TRP A 18 -20.47 -28.97 5.29
CA TRP A 18 -21.69 -28.38 4.73
C TRP A 18 -22.57 -27.69 5.78
N LEU A 19 -22.55 -28.15 7.03
CA LEU A 19 -23.33 -27.57 8.13
C LEU A 19 -22.69 -26.33 8.74
N THR A 20 -21.38 -26.12 8.53
CA THR A 20 -20.71 -24.85 8.87
C THR A 20 -20.90 -23.81 7.76
N GLY A 21 -22.16 -23.44 7.51
CA GLY A 21 -22.64 -22.18 6.92
C GLY A 21 -21.93 -21.56 5.69
N CYS A 22 -22.71 -20.88 4.84
CA CYS A 22 -22.23 -20.08 3.71
C CYS A 22 -21.14 -19.02 4.03
N GLN A 23 -20.78 -18.78 5.30
CA GLN A 23 -19.69 -17.89 5.70
C GLN A 23 -18.28 -18.44 5.39
N THR A 24 -18.13 -19.75 5.13
CA THR A 24 -16.83 -20.33 4.76
C THR A 24 -16.38 -19.94 3.33
N PHE A 25 -17.29 -19.38 2.51
CA PHE A 25 -17.01 -18.99 1.12
C PHE A 25 -16.51 -17.56 0.93
N GLU A 26 -16.37 -16.76 1.99
CA GLU A 26 -15.79 -15.40 1.84
C GLU A 26 -14.26 -15.42 1.60
N HIS A 27 -13.61 -16.55 1.90
CA HIS A 27 -12.15 -16.69 2.04
C HIS A 27 -11.38 -17.63 1.07
N PRO A 28 -11.97 -18.54 0.27
CA PRO A 28 -11.16 -19.59 -0.38
C PRO A 28 -10.52 -19.17 -1.71
N MET A 29 -10.92 -18.04 -2.30
CA MET A 29 -10.37 -17.61 -3.59
C MET A 29 -9.00 -16.97 -3.39
N LEU A 30 -7.95 -17.73 -3.73
CA LEU A 30 -6.57 -17.27 -3.82
C LEU A 30 -6.45 -16.09 -4.77
N THR A 31 -7.22 -16.06 -5.86
CA THR A 31 -7.20 -14.91 -6.78
C THR A 31 -7.76 -13.66 -6.09
N LYS A 32 -8.89 -13.78 -5.37
CA LYS A 32 -9.44 -12.66 -4.59
C LYS A 32 -8.41 -12.18 -3.57
N LYS A 33 -7.83 -13.11 -2.79
CA LYS A 33 -6.80 -12.80 -1.80
C LYS A 33 -5.63 -12.05 -2.44
N LEU A 34 -5.05 -12.57 -3.53
CA LEU A 34 -3.93 -11.96 -4.24
C LEU A 34 -4.18 -10.50 -4.65
N TRP A 35 -5.42 -10.16 -5.06
CA TRP A 35 -5.77 -8.82 -5.52
C TRP A 35 -6.26 -7.88 -4.42
N THR A 36 -6.69 -8.41 -3.27
CA THR A 36 -7.08 -7.62 -2.10
C THR A 36 -6.03 -7.56 -1.00
N ASP A 37 -4.93 -8.32 -1.12
CA ASP A 37 -3.91 -8.39 -0.09
C ASP A 37 -3.16 -7.06 0.05
N ALA A 38 -3.35 -6.41 1.20
CA ALA A 38 -2.66 -5.17 1.53
C ALA A 38 -1.15 -5.40 1.71
N ASP A 39 -0.73 -6.63 2.05
CA ASP A 39 0.69 -6.99 2.20
C ASP A 39 1.45 -6.91 0.86
N LEU A 40 0.71 -6.92 -0.26
CA LEU A 40 1.28 -6.74 -1.60
C LEU A 40 1.24 -5.29 -2.08
N SER A 41 0.61 -4.37 -1.35
CA SER A 41 0.71 -2.93 -1.59
C SER A 41 1.77 -2.35 -0.65
N GLU A 42 3.00 -2.26 -1.12
CA GLU A 42 4.11 -1.68 -0.36
C GLU A 42 4.08 -0.15 -0.49
N PHE A 43 4.09 0.55 0.64
CA PHE A 43 4.05 2.02 0.64
C PHE A 43 5.45 2.63 0.82
N ASN A 44 5.62 3.82 0.26
CA ASN A 44 6.69 4.73 0.62
C ASN A 44 6.07 5.89 1.39
N GLU A 45 6.66 6.24 2.52
CA GLU A 45 6.18 7.30 3.39
C GLU A 45 7.33 8.14 3.95
N PRO A 46 7.07 9.32 4.52
CA PRO A 46 8.10 10.10 5.18
C PRO A 46 8.67 9.32 6.36
N ALA A 47 10.00 9.26 6.49
CA ALA A 47 10.64 8.66 7.65
C ALA A 47 10.25 9.43 8.94
N SER A 48 10.38 8.78 10.09
CA SER A 48 10.11 9.41 11.38
C SER A 48 11.41 9.48 12.20
N PRO A 49 12.09 10.65 12.28
CA PRO A 49 11.77 11.94 11.67
C PRO A 49 12.20 12.07 10.19
N PRO A 50 11.55 12.93 9.38
CA PRO A 50 11.79 13.02 7.94
C PRO A 50 12.98 13.88 7.53
N GLN A 51 13.73 14.48 8.47
CA GLN A 51 14.97 15.23 8.20
C GLN A 51 14.84 16.25 7.04
N VAL A 52 13.76 17.04 7.07
CA VAL A 52 13.41 17.98 6.00
C VAL A 52 14.43 19.11 5.90
N LYS A 53 14.87 19.41 4.68
CA LYS A 53 15.67 20.60 4.35
C LYS A 53 15.04 21.31 3.15
N ALA A 54 15.16 22.62 3.12
CA ALA A 54 14.62 23.44 2.04
C ALA A 54 15.70 24.36 1.48
N PHE A 55 15.69 24.52 0.16
CA PHE A 55 16.59 25.43 -0.55
C PHE A 55 15.80 26.25 -1.56
N GLN A 56 16.08 27.54 -1.62
CA GLN A 56 15.60 28.40 -2.69
C GLN A 56 16.56 28.26 -3.87
N ALA A 57 16.06 27.76 -5.00
CA ALA A 57 16.83 27.71 -6.24
C ALA A 57 17.00 29.12 -6.82
N SER A 58 18.06 29.32 -7.60
CA SER A 58 18.32 30.54 -8.38
C SER A 58 18.34 30.18 -9.86
N PRO A 59 17.82 31.00 -10.79
CA PRO A 59 17.18 32.32 -10.60
C PRO A 59 15.66 32.29 -10.40
N ALA A 60 15.02 31.12 -10.50
CA ALA A 60 13.57 30.98 -10.36
C ALA A 60 13.15 30.82 -8.89
N ALA A 61 12.00 31.37 -8.49
CA ALA A 61 11.42 31.23 -7.14
C ALA A 61 10.87 29.80 -6.85
N ARG A 62 11.69 28.78 -7.10
CA ARG A 62 11.40 27.38 -6.88
C ARG A 62 12.07 26.93 -5.59
N PHE A 63 11.34 26.16 -4.80
CA PHE A 63 11.83 25.63 -3.53
C PHE A 63 12.12 24.16 -3.69
N LEU A 64 13.40 23.79 -3.59
CA LEU A 64 13.81 22.40 -3.51
C LEU A 64 13.58 21.93 -2.08
N ILE A 65 12.61 21.05 -1.90
CA ILE A 65 12.34 20.39 -0.63
C ILE A 65 13.03 19.04 -0.68
N THR A 66 13.81 18.72 0.35
CA THR A 66 14.42 17.40 0.53
C THR A 66 13.93 16.80 1.84
N TYR A 67 13.74 15.48 1.87
CA TYR A 67 13.32 14.73 3.06
C TYR A 67 13.78 13.28 2.96
N ASP A 68 13.83 12.58 4.08
CA ASP A 68 14.09 11.16 4.15
C ASP A 68 12.77 10.38 4.02
N GLU A 69 12.72 9.48 3.05
CA GLU A 69 11.61 8.59 2.74
C GLU A 69 11.94 7.18 3.26
N TYR A 70 11.04 6.61 4.06
CA TYR A 70 11.04 5.21 4.45
C TYR A 70 10.34 4.36 3.39
N ARG A 71 10.91 3.19 3.10
CA ARG A 71 10.38 2.22 2.15
C ARG A 71 10.00 0.96 2.90
N GLU A 72 8.72 0.63 2.91
CA GLU A 72 8.19 -0.55 3.59
C GLU A 72 8.80 -1.84 3.03
N ARG A 73 8.88 -1.94 1.70
CA ARG A 73 9.44 -3.06 0.92
C ARG A 73 10.69 -3.71 1.51
N ASN A 74 11.63 -2.90 1.97
CA ASN A 74 12.94 -3.38 2.40
C ASN A 74 13.46 -2.68 3.66
N GLY A 75 12.59 -1.94 4.36
CA GLY A 75 12.92 -1.17 5.55
C GLY A 75 14.01 -0.10 5.35
N SER A 76 14.32 0.27 4.10
CA SER A 76 15.40 1.22 3.82
C SER A 76 14.90 2.66 3.80
N THR A 77 15.76 3.58 4.23
CA THR A 77 15.52 5.03 4.13
C THR A 77 16.35 5.63 3.00
N ARG A 78 15.78 6.55 2.23
CA ARG A 78 16.52 7.29 1.19
C ARG A 78 16.13 8.76 1.14
N ARG A 79 17.09 9.60 0.75
CA ARG A 79 16.86 11.02 0.52
C ARG A 79 16.06 11.22 -0.77
N ARG A 80 14.93 11.91 -0.66
CA ARG A 80 14.09 12.37 -1.76
C ARG A 80 14.10 13.88 -1.85
N ALA A 81 13.87 14.39 -3.05
CA ALA A 81 13.70 15.81 -3.27
C ALA A 81 12.73 16.12 -4.39
N PHE A 82 12.01 17.23 -4.26
CA PHE A 82 11.09 17.74 -5.27
C PHE A 82 11.01 19.26 -5.21
N TYR A 83 10.52 19.89 -6.29
CA TYR A 83 10.26 21.33 -6.32
C TYR A 83 8.80 21.62 -5.94
N LEU A 84 8.58 22.47 -4.93
CA LEU A 84 7.26 22.71 -4.34
C LEU A 84 6.22 23.33 -5.30
N PRO A 85 6.51 24.37 -6.12
CA PRO A 85 5.50 24.88 -7.03
C PRO A 85 5.08 23.83 -8.06
N ASP A 86 6.04 23.08 -8.60
CA ASP A 86 5.78 22.09 -9.65
C ASP A 86 4.98 20.87 -9.16
N ASN A 87 5.14 20.53 -7.87
CA ASN A 87 4.53 19.33 -7.28
C ASN A 87 3.33 19.64 -6.39
N ALA A 88 2.94 20.90 -6.21
CA ALA A 88 1.82 21.30 -5.35
C ALA A 88 0.53 20.53 -5.67
N ALA A 89 0.18 20.38 -6.95
CA ALA A 89 -1.00 19.63 -7.37
C ALA A 89 -0.88 18.12 -7.09
N ALA A 90 0.32 17.54 -7.28
CA ALA A 90 0.56 16.13 -6.97
C ALA A 90 0.39 15.88 -5.46
N LEU A 91 0.99 16.73 -4.62
CA LEU A 91 0.87 16.65 -3.15
C LEU A 91 -0.58 16.80 -2.69
N ALA A 92 -1.32 17.77 -3.25
CA ALA A 92 -2.74 17.96 -2.93
C ALA A 92 -3.59 16.72 -3.27
N SER A 93 -3.26 16.04 -4.38
CA SER A 93 -3.92 14.79 -4.81
C SER A 93 -3.34 13.51 -4.19
N ARG A 94 -2.42 13.61 -3.22
CA ARG A 94 -1.68 12.47 -2.63
C ARG A 94 -1.04 11.53 -3.66
N ARG A 95 -0.59 12.10 -4.79
CA ARG A 95 0.14 11.36 -5.83
C ARG A 95 1.63 11.49 -5.64
N LYS A 96 2.36 10.51 -6.16
CA LYS A 96 3.82 10.49 -6.20
C LYS A 96 4.36 11.75 -6.91
N PRO A 97 5.19 12.57 -6.24
CA PRO A 97 5.84 13.71 -6.88
C PRO A 97 6.81 13.30 -7.98
N SER A 98 7.10 14.24 -8.87
CA SER A 98 8.25 14.15 -9.75
C SER A 98 9.52 14.43 -8.95
N PHE A 99 10.14 13.36 -8.45
CA PHE A 99 11.39 13.46 -7.69
C PHE A 99 12.56 13.89 -8.58
N THR A 100 13.44 14.71 -8.02
CA THR A 100 14.68 15.20 -8.64
C THR A 100 15.90 14.85 -7.80
N ASN A 101 17.09 15.24 -8.27
CA ASN A 101 18.33 15.10 -7.52
C ASN A 101 18.24 15.90 -6.20
N PRO A 102 18.55 15.29 -5.04
CA PRO A 102 18.53 15.99 -3.76
C PRO A 102 19.65 17.02 -3.58
N THR A 103 20.65 17.01 -4.46
CA THR A 103 21.72 18.01 -4.43
C THR A 103 21.18 19.36 -4.93
N PRO A 104 21.29 20.43 -4.13
CA PRO A 104 20.88 21.76 -4.54
C PRO A 104 21.72 22.27 -5.71
N SER A 105 21.12 23.09 -6.58
CA SER A 105 21.82 23.74 -7.69
C SER A 105 22.88 24.73 -7.19
N SER A 106 23.89 25.00 -8.02
CA SER A 106 24.86 26.06 -7.73
C SER A 106 24.14 27.39 -7.48
N GLY A 107 24.48 28.08 -6.39
CA GLY A 107 23.85 29.34 -5.99
C GLY A 107 22.50 29.21 -5.27
N ALA A 108 22.05 28.00 -4.92
CA ALA A 108 20.87 27.84 -4.09
C ALA A 108 21.12 28.31 -2.64
N VAL A 109 20.12 28.96 -2.04
CA VAL A 109 20.19 29.47 -0.66
C VAL A 109 19.42 28.54 0.26
N ALA A 110 20.04 28.08 1.34
CA ALA A 110 19.37 27.26 2.35
C ALA A 110 18.29 28.09 3.08
N LEU A 111 17.10 27.53 3.22
CA LEU A 111 16.01 28.13 3.98
C LEU A 111 15.96 27.51 5.40
N PRO A 112 15.74 28.32 6.44
CA PRO A 112 15.48 27.81 7.77
C PRO A 112 14.26 26.88 7.76
N VAL A 113 14.36 25.77 8.48
CA VAL A 113 13.25 24.84 8.73
C VAL A 113 13.01 24.83 10.23
N VAL A 114 11.79 25.16 10.65
CA VAL A 114 11.39 25.22 12.06
C VAL A 114 10.29 24.20 12.37
N GLY A 115 10.34 23.62 13.56
CA GLY A 115 9.29 22.73 14.05
C GLY A 115 7.97 23.46 14.30
N GLY A 116 6.87 22.71 14.35
CA GLY A 116 5.53 23.29 14.50
C GLY A 116 5.32 24.07 15.80
N SER A 117 6.02 23.69 16.86
CA SER A 117 6.02 24.33 18.19
C SER A 117 7.10 25.40 18.36
N ASP A 118 8.06 25.49 17.43
CA ASP A 118 9.21 26.36 17.60
C ASP A 118 8.83 27.81 17.28
N PRO A 119 9.49 28.79 17.94
CA PRO A 119 9.29 30.19 17.60
C PRO A 119 9.72 30.47 16.16
N PRO A 120 9.06 31.44 15.48
CA PRO A 120 9.42 31.81 14.12
C PRO A 120 10.86 32.35 14.07
N PRO A 121 11.62 32.05 13.00
CA PRO A 121 12.96 32.59 12.83
C PRO A 121 12.91 34.09 12.47
N SER A 122 14.04 34.77 12.59
CA SER A 122 14.17 36.17 12.11
C SER A 122 14.11 36.30 10.58
N ALA A 123 14.25 35.19 9.86
CA ALA A 123 14.16 35.15 8.41
C ALA A 123 12.72 35.38 7.94
N ARG A 124 12.57 36.21 6.90
CA ARG A 124 11.27 36.49 6.26
C ARG A 124 10.71 35.30 5.48
N LEU A 125 11.57 34.38 5.07
CA LEU A 125 11.23 33.19 4.30
C LEU A 125 11.78 31.96 4.99
N TYR A 126 10.89 31.04 5.37
CA TYR A 126 11.26 29.81 6.05
C TYR A 126 10.22 28.72 5.80
N LEU A 127 10.56 27.49 6.15
CA LEU A 127 9.67 26.36 6.10
C LEU A 127 9.24 25.98 7.52
N ARG A 128 7.94 25.80 7.74
CA ARG A 128 7.38 25.33 9.00
C ARG A 128 6.91 23.90 8.85
N LEU A 129 7.44 23.00 9.67
CA LEU A 129 6.93 21.63 9.82
C LEU A 129 5.69 21.65 10.70
N SER A 130 4.70 20.80 10.41
CA SER A 130 3.61 20.53 11.35
C SER A 130 4.13 19.75 12.58
N PRO A 131 3.40 19.78 13.71
CA PRO A 131 3.79 19.02 14.91
C PRO A 131 3.95 17.51 14.67
N ASP A 132 3.14 16.94 13.78
CA ASP A 132 3.24 15.53 13.36
C ASP A 132 4.39 15.27 12.36
N GLN A 133 5.10 16.32 11.92
CA GLN A 133 6.17 16.30 10.92
C GLN A 133 5.76 15.71 9.56
N LYS A 134 4.45 15.55 9.29
CA LYS A 134 3.93 14.98 8.03
C LYS A 134 3.52 16.03 7.02
N SER A 135 3.57 17.31 7.37
CA SER A 135 3.27 18.39 6.45
C SER A 135 4.20 19.57 6.65
N ILE A 136 4.32 20.37 5.59
CA ILE A 136 5.17 21.53 5.53
C ILE A 136 4.36 22.73 5.04
N SER A 137 4.64 23.90 5.57
CA SER A 137 4.09 25.16 5.09
C SER A 137 5.23 26.12 4.79
N LEU A 138 5.18 26.77 3.63
CA LEU A 138 6.14 27.81 3.28
C LEU A 138 5.64 29.12 3.88
N VAL A 139 6.41 29.74 4.77
CA VAL A 139 6.03 31.02 5.36
C VAL A 139 6.85 32.13 4.72
N ARG A 140 6.17 33.14 4.18
CA ARG A 140 6.75 34.34 3.58
C ARG A 140 6.14 35.57 4.22
N ASP A 141 6.97 36.42 4.81
CA ASP A 141 6.55 37.68 5.45
C ASP A 141 5.40 37.50 6.47
N GLY A 142 5.39 36.35 7.15
CA GLY A 142 4.37 35.97 8.14
C GLY A 142 3.15 35.24 7.55
N GLU A 143 2.97 35.23 6.23
CA GLU A 143 1.90 34.50 5.56
C GLU A 143 2.32 33.06 5.25
N ALA A 144 1.50 32.09 5.67
CA ALA A 144 1.74 30.68 5.43
C ALA A 144 1.04 30.22 4.14
N GLN A 145 1.82 29.63 3.24
CA GLN A 145 1.35 28.94 2.05
C GLN A 145 1.44 27.42 2.28
N GLY A 146 0.30 26.74 2.21
CA GLY A 146 0.17 25.33 2.56
C GLY A 146 -1.10 25.07 3.38
N PRO A 147 -1.23 23.90 4.03
CA PRO A 147 -0.20 22.88 4.24
C PRO A 147 0.02 21.96 3.03
N TYR A 148 1.27 21.56 2.81
CA TYR A 148 1.64 20.53 1.85
C TYR A 148 2.03 19.26 2.61
N HIS A 149 1.25 18.20 2.45
CA HIS A 149 1.59 16.91 3.04
C HIS A 149 2.82 16.32 2.36
N LEU A 150 3.75 15.78 3.17
CA LEU A 150 4.83 14.99 2.64
C LEU A 150 4.26 13.72 1.98
N PRO A 151 4.87 13.23 0.89
CA PRO A 151 4.26 12.18 0.09
C PRO A 151 4.18 10.85 0.83
N THR A 152 2.99 10.24 0.82
CA THR A 152 2.77 8.82 1.06
C THR A 152 2.16 8.23 -0.20
N TYR A 153 2.81 7.24 -0.81
CA TYR A 153 2.37 6.67 -2.08
C TYR A 153 2.78 5.20 -2.22
N ASP A 154 1.93 4.42 -2.91
CA ASP A 154 2.22 3.03 -3.29
C ASP A 154 3.42 2.98 -4.25
N ASP A 155 4.37 2.08 -3.98
CA ASP A 155 5.57 1.91 -4.80
C ASP A 155 5.29 1.37 -6.20
N GLY A 156 4.07 0.88 -6.44
CA GLY A 156 3.52 0.40 -7.71
C GLY A 156 4.00 -0.99 -8.09
N THR A 157 4.78 -1.65 -7.25
CA THR A 157 5.41 -2.94 -7.58
C THR A 157 4.55 -4.14 -7.23
N GLY A 158 3.48 -3.96 -6.44
CA GLY A 158 2.48 -5.00 -6.18
C GLY A 158 1.76 -5.49 -7.43
N THR A 159 1.41 -4.58 -8.35
CA THR A 159 0.65 -4.91 -9.56
C THR A 159 1.35 -5.93 -10.48
N PRO A 160 2.62 -5.74 -10.90
CA PRO A 160 3.30 -6.73 -11.74
C PRO A 160 3.46 -8.09 -11.05
N VAL A 161 3.73 -8.11 -9.74
CA VAL A 161 3.80 -9.36 -8.96
C VAL A 161 2.46 -10.09 -8.97
N ARG A 162 1.36 -9.37 -8.74
CA ARG A 162 0.00 -9.93 -8.82
C ARG A 162 -0.30 -10.50 -10.20
N VAL A 163 0.08 -9.80 -11.27
CA VAL A 163 -0.10 -10.31 -12.65
C VAL A 163 0.66 -11.62 -12.88
N ILE A 164 1.90 -11.73 -12.41
CA ILE A 164 2.71 -12.96 -12.54
C ILE A 164 2.11 -14.13 -11.76
N ILE A 165 1.57 -13.87 -10.56
CA ILE A 165 1.06 -14.93 -9.65
C ILE A 165 -0.39 -15.32 -9.98
N THR A 166 -1.14 -14.46 -10.69
CA THR A 166 -2.57 -14.69 -11.00
C THR A 166 -2.86 -16.06 -11.65
N PRO A 167 -2.08 -16.56 -12.64
CA PRO A 167 -2.33 -17.88 -13.21
C PRO A 167 -2.25 -19.01 -12.18
N PHE A 168 -1.32 -18.93 -11.22
CA PHE A 168 -1.18 -19.93 -10.17
C PHE A 168 -2.33 -19.86 -9.17
N ALA A 169 -2.74 -18.65 -8.80
CA ALA A 169 -3.91 -18.44 -7.95
C ALA A 169 -5.19 -18.99 -8.60
N LEU A 170 -5.35 -18.80 -9.92
CA LEU A 170 -6.47 -19.33 -10.69
C LEU A 170 -6.50 -20.87 -10.72
N VAL A 171 -5.34 -21.51 -10.89
CA VAL A 171 -5.23 -22.98 -10.82
C VAL A 171 -5.60 -23.47 -9.42
N GLY A 172 -5.12 -22.79 -8.37
CA GLY A 172 -5.48 -23.12 -6.99
C GLY A 172 -6.99 -22.98 -6.74
N ASP A 173 -7.62 -21.90 -7.22
CA ASP A 173 -9.07 -21.72 -7.16
C ASP A 173 -9.81 -22.86 -7.87
N ALA A 174 -9.38 -23.24 -9.08
CA ALA A 174 -9.98 -24.33 -9.85
C ALA A 174 -9.85 -25.69 -9.14
N VAL A 175 -8.73 -25.97 -8.48
CA VAL A 175 -8.53 -27.20 -7.70
C VAL A 175 -9.49 -27.24 -6.51
N VAL A 176 -9.66 -26.12 -5.79
CA VAL A 176 -10.59 -26.02 -4.67
C VAL A 176 -12.02 -26.29 -5.14
N PHE A 177 -12.48 -25.60 -6.20
CA PHE A 177 -13.82 -25.83 -6.75
C PHE A 177 -14.01 -27.24 -7.30
N GLY A 178 -13.04 -27.75 -8.06
CA GLY A 178 -13.09 -29.09 -8.65
C GLY A 178 -13.16 -30.19 -7.59
N SER A 179 -12.39 -30.07 -6.50
CA SER A 179 -12.43 -31.03 -5.39
C SER A 179 -13.78 -31.02 -4.68
N MET A 180 -14.37 -29.84 -4.46
CA MET A 180 -15.69 -29.70 -3.85
C MET A 180 -16.77 -30.36 -4.72
N LEU A 181 -16.80 -30.08 -6.02
CA LEU A 181 -17.73 -30.70 -6.95
C LEU A 181 -17.55 -32.22 -7.02
N GLY A 182 -16.31 -32.70 -7.02
CA GLY A 182 -15.99 -34.13 -7.02
C GLY A 182 -16.53 -34.86 -5.78
N VAL A 183 -16.36 -34.29 -4.59
CA VAL A 183 -16.92 -34.85 -3.34
C VAL A 183 -18.45 -34.88 -3.39
N CYS A 184 -19.08 -33.81 -3.88
CA CYS A 184 -20.54 -33.76 -4.02
C CYS A 184 -21.04 -34.82 -5.00
N TRP A 185 -20.39 -34.94 -6.15
CA TRP A 185 -20.73 -35.94 -7.17
C TRP A 185 -20.61 -37.37 -6.63
N LEU A 186 -19.52 -37.70 -5.94
CA LEU A 186 -19.34 -39.01 -5.31
C LEU A 186 -20.39 -39.26 -4.22
N TRP A 187 -20.74 -38.24 -3.45
CA TRP A 187 -21.78 -38.34 -2.44
C TRP A 187 -23.14 -38.63 -3.07
N VAL A 188 -23.50 -37.92 -4.16
CA VAL A 188 -24.72 -38.17 -4.93
C VAL A 188 -24.73 -39.61 -5.45
N LEU A 189 -23.67 -40.07 -6.14
CA LEU A 189 -23.58 -41.44 -6.66
C LEU A 189 -23.72 -42.51 -5.56
N ALA A 190 -23.22 -42.24 -4.36
CA ALA A 190 -23.30 -43.16 -3.23
C ALA A 190 -24.71 -43.22 -2.59
N HIS A 191 -25.53 -42.19 -2.75
CA HIS A 191 -26.84 -42.06 -2.08
C HIS A 191 -28.03 -42.03 -3.05
N THR A 192 -27.81 -41.93 -4.35
CA THR A 192 -28.85 -42.19 -5.35
C THR A 192 -29.11 -43.70 -5.41
N PRO A 193 -30.30 -44.19 -5.02
CA PRO A 193 -30.65 -45.58 -5.23
C PRO A 193 -30.63 -45.84 -6.74
N TYR A 194 -29.87 -46.84 -7.19
CA TYR A 194 -29.86 -47.28 -8.58
C TYR A 194 -31.27 -47.71 -8.97
N GLY A 195 -32.01 -46.79 -9.57
CA GLY A 195 -33.36 -46.95 -10.06
C GLY A 195 -33.58 -45.96 -11.18
N TRP A 196 -32.86 -46.15 -12.29
CA TRP A 196 -33.34 -45.69 -13.59
C TRP A 196 -34.04 -46.87 -14.27
N PRO A 197 -35.22 -46.66 -14.88
CA PRO A 197 -35.98 -47.69 -15.58
C PRO A 197 -35.23 -48.28 -16.78
#